data_AF-A0A3M3L4E9-F1
#
_entry.id   AF-A0A3M3L4E9-F1
#
_cell.length_a   1.000
_cell.length_b   1.000
_cell.length_c   1.000
_cell.angle_alpha   90.00
_cell.angle_beta   90.00
_cell.angle_gamma   90.00
#
_symmetry.space_group_name_H-M   'P 1'
#
loop_
_entity.id
_entity.type
_entity.pdbx_description
1 polymer ?
#
loop_
_entity_poly.entity_id
_entity_poly.type
_entity_poly.pdbx_seq_one_letter_code
_entity_poly.pdbx_strand_id
1 'polypeptide(L)'
;MMMDTYGHIFADKFPEIDMLDVLLNDRLIAVMIPTLEKSASEAASLGKLYISSIRLMMAQNLGYRLEGTRADVLDTKATNAPNPYLIISDELAYYFAAGIAVMFAQARSLGFMMVAAVQDIQGLKRGEAADEAPSMLANTKVKWVLALEDPEDTYDYIRKAGGEAYYSVLSGYDQNTGGAYQAQGAANIERRNKIELGELKKLQAGEGMLIFKEAVIPASSFYIPDDHKKTSKLSARINRFLQVERPEFSRLPQSAERISKQDTHSVDYIAAQLRRVEKPYYPALDDPILDQVVATARHLDSIQRFDVPAEQRGIALFQAARKALHAAEAQGLTGYFHQPKPDLEPEEMLGDDGEDFEIPEDAYD
;
A
#
# COMPACT_ATOMS: atom_id res chain seq x y z
N MET A 1 -30.88 6.11 10.26
CA MET A 1 -31.02 4.64 10.18
C MET A 1 -29.68 3.92 10.28
N MET A 2 -28.70 4.17 9.39
CA MET A 2 -27.37 3.52 9.48
C MET A 2 -26.60 3.88 10.76
N MET A 3 -26.50 5.16 11.15
CA MET A 3 -25.87 5.53 12.42
C MET A 3 -26.63 5.02 13.64
N ASP A 4 -27.96 4.89 13.55
CA ASP A 4 -28.78 4.42 14.68
C ASP A 4 -28.59 2.92 14.93
N THR A 5 -28.42 2.12 13.87
CA THR A 5 -28.28 0.66 13.96
C THR A 5 -26.82 0.20 14.03
N TYR A 6 -25.92 0.87 13.29
CA TYR A 6 -24.50 0.54 13.20
C TYR A 6 -23.61 1.63 13.82
N GLY A 7 -24.13 2.40 14.78
CA GLY A 7 -23.36 3.45 15.45
C GLY A 7 -22.07 2.94 16.10
N HIS A 8 -22.08 1.72 16.62
CA HIS A 8 -20.89 1.06 17.16
C HIS A 8 -19.79 0.77 16.12
N ILE A 9 -20.07 0.94 14.82
CA ILE A 9 -19.10 0.82 13.71
C ILE A 9 -18.77 2.21 13.14
N PHE A 10 -19.79 3.05 12.93
CA PHE A 10 -19.64 4.31 12.17
C PHE A 10 -19.63 5.59 13.01
N ALA A 11 -19.93 5.52 14.32
CA ALA A 11 -20.00 6.72 15.17
C ALA A 11 -18.65 7.12 15.79
N ASP A 12 -17.63 6.28 15.67
CA ASP A 12 -16.30 6.59 16.18
C ASP A 12 -15.66 7.77 15.43
N LYS A 13 -15.04 8.68 16.20
CA LYS A 13 -14.41 9.90 15.65
C LYS A 13 -13.21 9.59 14.76
N PHE A 14 -12.44 8.56 15.14
CA PHE A 14 -11.26 8.11 14.41
C PHE A 14 -11.49 6.66 13.98
N PRO A 15 -11.66 6.39 12.67
CA PRO A 15 -11.91 5.04 12.19
C PRO A 15 -10.67 4.17 12.38
N GLU A 16 -10.87 2.94 12.84
CA GLU A 16 -9.79 1.94 12.94
C GLU A 16 -9.38 1.39 11.57
N ILE A 17 -10.31 1.41 10.61
CA ILE A 17 -10.14 0.89 9.27
C ILE A 17 -10.20 2.06 8.29
N ASP A 18 -9.09 2.31 7.62
CA ASP A 18 -9.03 3.18 6.45
C ASP A 18 -8.83 2.32 5.20
N MET A 19 -9.78 2.39 4.26
CA MET A 19 -9.70 1.62 3.02
C MET A 19 -8.50 2.01 2.16
N LEU A 20 -7.99 3.24 2.28
CA LEU A 20 -6.77 3.66 1.60
C LEU A 20 -5.56 2.90 2.16
N ASP A 21 -5.39 2.92 3.48
CA ASP A 21 -4.32 2.19 4.18
C ASP A 21 -4.41 0.68 3.92
N VAL A 22 -5.61 0.11 3.90
CA VAL A 22 -5.82 -1.31 3.59
C VAL A 22 -5.28 -1.68 2.21
N LEU A 23 -5.61 -0.87 1.20
CA LEU A 23 -5.23 -1.15 -0.18
C LEU A 23 -3.78 -0.74 -0.53
N LEU A 24 -3.23 0.28 0.13
CA LEU A 24 -1.85 0.73 -0.09
C LEU A 24 -0.83 -0.16 0.62
N ASN A 25 -1.19 -0.69 1.80
CA ASN A 25 -0.27 -1.44 2.66
C ASN A 25 -0.60 -2.94 2.73
N ASP A 26 -1.31 -3.46 1.72
CA ASP A 26 -1.66 -4.88 1.59
C ASP A 26 -2.25 -5.52 2.85
N ARG A 27 -3.14 -4.80 3.56
CA ARG A 27 -3.76 -5.31 4.78
C ARG A 27 -4.95 -6.20 4.46
N LEU A 28 -5.19 -7.19 5.32
CA LEU A 28 -6.35 -8.05 5.21
C LEU A 28 -7.57 -7.42 5.89
N ILE A 29 -8.66 -7.31 5.14
CA ILE A 29 -9.97 -6.91 5.66
C ILE A 29 -11.02 -7.97 5.31
N ALA A 30 -11.85 -8.33 6.28
CA ALA A 30 -13.03 -9.17 6.08
C ALA A 30 -14.27 -8.38 6.49
N VAL A 31 -15.21 -8.19 5.56
CA VAL A 31 -16.47 -7.49 5.80
C VAL A 31 -17.60 -8.51 5.72
N MET A 32 -18.36 -8.65 6.82
CA MET A 32 -19.50 -9.55 6.88
C MET A 32 -20.79 -8.73 6.79
N ILE A 33 -21.60 -8.97 5.77
CA ILE A 33 -22.90 -8.32 5.59
C ILE A 33 -23.99 -9.27 6.10
N PRO A 34 -24.79 -8.88 7.12
CA PRO A 34 -25.80 -9.75 7.69
C PRO A 34 -27.06 -9.77 6.80
N THR A 35 -27.07 -10.64 5.79
CA THR A 35 -28.17 -10.74 4.79
C THR A 35 -29.43 -11.43 5.34
N LEU A 36 -29.31 -12.28 6.36
CA LEU A 36 -30.44 -13.02 6.96
C LEU A 36 -31.04 -12.35 8.20
N GLU A 37 -30.24 -11.60 8.95
CA GLU A 37 -30.69 -10.96 10.20
C GLU A 37 -31.42 -9.63 9.96
N LYS A 38 -31.26 -9.05 8.76
CA LYS A 38 -31.74 -7.71 8.39
C LYS A 38 -32.54 -7.75 7.10
N SER A 39 -33.23 -6.64 6.83
CA SER A 39 -33.96 -6.50 5.57
C SER A 39 -33.01 -6.47 4.37
N ALA A 40 -33.42 -7.04 3.24
CA ALA A 40 -32.62 -7.05 2.01
C ALA A 40 -32.19 -5.65 1.55
N SER A 41 -33.05 -4.64 1.78
CA SER A 41 -32.76 -3.23 1.47
C SER A 41 -31.59 -2.67 2.30
N GLU A 42 -31.52 -3.06 3.58
CA GLU A 42 -30.46 -2.62 4.49
C GLU A 42 -29.13 -3.30 4.16
N ALA A 43 -29.14 -4.61 3.89
CA ALA A 43 -27.95 -5.35 3.45
C ALA A 43 -27.41 -4.82 2.12
N ALA A 44 -28.28 -4.54 1.15
CA ALA A 44 -27.90 -3.91 -0.11
C ALA A 44 -27.26 -2.53 0.10
N SER A 45 -27.81 -1.72 1.01
CA SER A 45 -27.27 -0.39 1.32
C SER A 45 -25.87 -0.46 1.94
N LEU A 46 -25.62 -1.42 2.84
CA LEU A 46 -24.29 -1.66 3.42
C LEU A 46 -23.28 -2.12 2.37
N GLY A 47 -23.66 -3.04 1.50
CA GLY A 47 -22.75 -3.50 0.44
C GLY A 47 -22.49 -2.41 -0.61
N LYS A 48 -23.48 -1.57 -0.93
CA LYS A 48 -23.27 -0.37 -1.77
C LYS A 48 -22.30 0.62 -1.13
N LEU A 49 -22.37 0.83 0.19
CA LEU A 49 -21.41 1.65 0.92
C LEU A 49 -19.99 1.06 0.79
N TYR A 50 -19.85 -0.25 1.02
CA TYR A 50 -18.56 -0.95 0.89
C TYR A 50 -17.95 -0.86 -0.51
N ILE A 51 -18.73 -1.16 -1.56
CA ILE A 51 -18.26 -1.07 -2.95
C ILE A 51 -17.92 0.39 -3.32
N SER A 52 -18.71 1.36 -2.86
CA SER A 52 -18.42 2.79 -3.07
C SER A 52 -17.10 3.20 -2.44
N SER A 53 -16.79 2.70 -1.24
CA SER A 53 -15.51 2.95 -0.58
C SER A 53 -14.35 2.38 -1.38
N ILE A 54 -14.43 1.12 -1.84
CA ILE A 54 -13.39 0.53 -2.70
C ILE A 54 -13.21 1.36 -3.98
N ARG A 55 -14.32 1.73 -4.64
CA ARG A 55 -14.29 2.54 -5.86
C ARG A 55 -13.59 3.88 -5.66
N LEU A 56 -13.88 4.57 -4.55
CA LEU A 56 -13.25 5.84 -4.21
C LEU A 56 -11.74 5.68 -4.05
N MET A 57 -11.30 4.60 -3.40
CA MET A 57 -9.87 4.33 -3.22
C MET A 57 -9.17 3.95 -4.52
N MET A 58 -9.82 3.13 -5.36
CA MET A 58 -9.33 2.85 -6.71
C MET A 58 -9.14 4.15 -7.49
N ALA A 59 -10.12 5.07 -7.44
CA ALA A 59 -10.05 6.36 -8.12
C ALA A 59 -8.90 7.25 -7.59
N GLN A 60 -8.64 7.25 -6.28
CA GLN A 60 -7.50 7.99 -5.71
C GLN A 60 -6.15 7.41 -6.15
N ASN A 61 -6.06 6.09 -6.29
CA ASN A 61 -4.86 5.40 -6.78
C ASN A 61 -4.58 5.58 -8.28
N LEU A 62 -5.58 5.95 -9.10
CA LEU A 62 -5.35 6.31 -10.51
C LEU A 62 -4.47 7.56 -10.67
N GLY A 63 -4.37 8.39 -9.63
CA GLY A 63 -3.55 9.60 -9.58
C GLY A 63 -4.38 10.80 -9.16
N TYR A 64 -4.27 11.19 -7.90
CA TYR A 64 -4.91 12.40 -7.39
C TYR A 64 -4.03 13.67 -7.55
N ARG A 65 -2.71 13.50 -7.76
CA ARG A 65 -1.76 14.59 -8.02
C ARG A 65 -1.37 14.60 -9.50
N LEU A 66 -1.72 15.68 -10.19
CA LEU A 66 -1.36 15.90 -11.59
C LEU A 66 0.05 16.49 -11.76
N GLU A 67 0.57 17.13 -10.71
CA GLU A 67 1.85 17.84 -10.72
C GLU A 67 2.77 17.31 -9.62
N GLY A 68 4.04 17.10 -9.94
CA GLY A 68 5.07 16.57 -9.04
C GLY A 68 6.21 15.88 -9.80
N THR A 69 7.23 15.43 -9.08
CA THR A 69 8.29 14.63 -9.71
C THR A 69 7.77 13.24 -10.09
N ARG A 70 8.44 12.56 -11.02
CA ARG A 70 8.10 11.16 -11.39
C ARG A 70 8.06 10.26 -10.15
N ALA A 71 9.00 10.44 -9.22
CA ALA A 71 9.03 9.69 -7.98
C ALA A 71 7.76 9.94 -7.14
N ASP A 72 7.32 11.19 -7.02
CA ASP A 72 6.18 11.58 -6.18
C ASP A 72 4.82 11.24 -6.78
N VAL A 73 4.73 11.06 -8.11
CA VAL A 73 3.45 10.91 -8.84
C VAL A 73 3.29 9.53 -9.49
N LEU A 74 4.36 8.97 -10.05
CA LEU A 74 4.32 7.71 -10.81
C LEU A 74 4.88 6.54 -10.02
N ASP A 75 5.98 6.73 -9.29
CA ASP A 75 6.65 5.64 -8.57
C ASP A 75 6.04 5.40 -7.16
N THR A 76 5.29 6.37 -6.63
CA THR A 76 4.44 6.25 -5.41
C THR A 76 3.10 5.58 -5.67
N LYS A 77 2.79 5.17 -6.90
CA LYS A 77 1.60 4.35 -7.14
C LYS A 77 1.69 3.10 -6.27
N ALA A 78 0.64 2.87 -5.48
CA ALA A 78 0.39 1.66 -4.70
C ALA A 78 0.69 0.35 -5.46
N THR A 79 0.62 0.45 -6.78
CA THR A 79 0.60 -0.60 -7.78
C THR A 79 1.96 -1.17 -8.16
N ASN A 80 3.05 -0.75 -7.52
CA ASN A 80 4.38 -1.29 -7.80
C ASN A 80 4.66 -2.63 -7.10
N ALA A 81 3.69 -3.16 -6.33
CA ALA A 81 3.78 -4.50 -5.76
C ALA A 81 3.87 -5.56 -6.89
N PRO A 82 4.75 -6.58 -6.76
CA PRO A 82 4.89 -7.62 -7.78
C PRO A 82 3.64 -8.51 -7.91
N ASN A 83 2.80 -8.53 -6.87
CA ASN A 83 1.59 -9.34 -6.81
C ASN A 83 0.35 -8.44 -6.80
N PRO A 84 -0.75 -8.84 -7.47
CA PRO A 84 -1.97 -8.06 -7.44
C PRO A 84 -2.67 -8.17 -6.09
N TYR A 85 -3.26 -7.06 -5.63
CA TYR A 85 -4.10 -7.08 -4.43
C TYR A 85 -5.46 -7.72 -4.75
N LEU A 86 -5.84 -8.74 -3.98
CA LEU A 86 -7.00 -9.58 -4.24
C LEU A 86 -8.25 -9.04 -3.51
N ILE A 87 -9.32 -8.81 -4.27
CA ILE A 87 -10.64 -8.42 -3.75
C ILE A 87 -11.65 -9.50 -4.15
N ILE A 88 -12.18 -10.21 -3.16
CA ILE A 88 -13.19 -11.24 -3.35
C ILE A 88 -14.53 -10.67 -2.89
N SER A 89 -15.47 -10.55 -3.82
CA SER A 89 -16.85 -10.13 -3.55
C SER A 89 -17.75 -11.35 -3.65
N ASP A 90 -18.05 -11.93 -2.48
CA ASP A 90 -18.99 -13.05 -2.39
C ASP A 90 -20.43 -12.56 -2.50
N GLU A 91 -21.30 -13.37 -3.10
CA GLU A 91 -22.73 -13.07 -3.27
C GLU A 91 -23.03 -11.69 -3.91
N LEU A 92 -22.21 -11.27 -4.88
CA LEU A 92 -22.21 -9.90 -5.41
C LEU A 92 -23.58 -9.42 -5.93
N ALA A 93 -24.44 -10.34 -6.40
CA ALA A 93 -25.76 -10.02 -6.91
C ALA A 93 -26.67 -9.32 -5.89
N TYR A 94 -26.50 -9.57 -4.58
CA TYR A 94 -27.37 -9.00 -3.55
C TYR A 94 -27.09 -7.53 -3.22
N TYR A 95 -25.85 -7.08 -3.42
CA TYR A 95 -25.43 -5.73 -3.09
C TYR A 95 -24.74 -5.02 -4.25
N PHE A 96 -25.15 -5.40 -5.47
CA PHE A 96 -24.65 -4.78 -6.69
C PHE A 96 -24.85 -3.26 -6.63
N ALA A 97 -23.79 -2.53 -6.97
CA ALA A 97 -23.76 -1.07 -6.95
C ALA A 97 -23.40 -0.52 -8.34
N ALA A 98 -24.00 0.61 -8.71
CA ALA A 98 -23.65 1.29 -9.95
C ALA A 98 -22.16 1.69 -10.00
N GLY A 99 -21.55 1.55 -11.16
CA GLY A 99 -20.13 1.83 -11.44
C GLY A 99 -19.20 0.63 -11.16
N ILE A 100 -19.73 -0.53 -10.80
CA ILE A 100 -18.89 -1.71 -10.56
C ILE A 100 -18.26 -2.23 -11.86
N ALA A 101 -18.96 -2.10 -13.00
CA ALA A 101 -18.40 -2.50 -14.29
C ALA A 101 -17.10 -1.74 -14.62
N VAL A 102 -17.03 -0.46 -14.24
CA VAL A 102 -15.84 0.39 -14.40
C VAL A 102 -14.72 -0.08 -13.48
N MET A 103 -15.04 -0.49 -12.25
CA MET A 103 -14.04 -1.06 -11.33
C MET A 103 -13.39 -2.30 -11.94
N PHE A 104 -14.18 -3.24 -12.46
CA PHE A 104 -13.67 -4.45 -13.12
C PHE A 104 -12.87 -4.13 -14.40
N ALA A 105 -13.23 -3.09 -15.14
CA ALA A 105 -12.48 -2.65 -16.31
C ALA A 105 -11.09 -2.09 -15.95
N GLN A 106 -10.99 -1.31 -14.86
CA GLN A 106 -9.77 -0.61 -14.44
C GLN A 106 -8.91 -1.40 -13.46
N ALA A 107 -9.44 -2.46 -12.84
CA ALA A 107 -8.73 -3.26 -11.84
C ALA A 107 -7.34 -3.70 -12.34
N ARG A 108 -7.22 -4.09 -13.61
CA ARG A 108 -5.95 -4.55 -14.18
C ARG A 108 -4.86 -3.47 -14.22
N SER A 109 -5.19 -2.23 -14.62
CA SER A 109 -4.20 -1.14 -14.69
C SER A 109 -3.77 -0.67 -13.31
N LEU A 110 -4.63 -0.91 -12.32
CA LEU A 110 -4.45 -0.61 -10.91
C LEU A 110 -3.92 -1.79 -10.09
N GLY A 111 -3.44 -2.87 -10.72
CA GLY A 111 -2.83 -4.00 -9.99
C GLY A 111 -3.78 -4.73 -9.03
N PHE A 112 -5.09 -4.64 -9.26
CA PHE A 112 -6.09 -5.38 -8.49
C PHE A 112 -6.53 -6.65 -9.22
N MET A 113 -6.69 -7.73 -8.48
CA MET A 113 -7.41 -8.93 -8.92
C MET A 113 -8.79 -8.92 -8.28
N MET A 114 -9.83 -8.74 -9.09
CA MET A 114 -11.21 -8.75 -8.63
C MET A 114 -11.88 -10.09 -8.94
N VAL A 115 -12.48 -10.70 -7.92
CA VAL A 115 -13.24 -11.95 -8.02
C VAL A 115 -14.68 -11.65 -7.64
N ALA A 116 -15.59 -11.75 -8.60
CA ALA A 116 -17.03 -11.72 -8.35
C ALA A 116 -17.53 -13.17 -8.23
N ALA A 117 -18.05 -13.54 -7.06
CA ALA A 117 -18.79 -14.78 -6.90
C ALA A 117 -20.29 -14.48 -6.91
N VAL A 118 -21.02 -15.24 -7.73
CA VAL A 118 -22.47 -15.13 -7.89
C VAL A 118 -23.06 -16.53 -7.95
N GLN A 119 -24.25 -16.70 -7.38
CA GLN A 119 -24.94 -17.99 -7.37
C GLN A 119 -25.48 -18.33 -8.76
N ASP A 120 -26.11 -17.35 -9.43
CA ASP A 120 -26.65 -17.48 -10.77
C ASP A 120 -26.56 -16.14 -11.52
N ILE A 121 -26.71 -16.19 -12.84
CA ILE A 121 -26.71 -14.99 -13.68
C ILE A 121 -28.05 -14.28 -13.65
N GLN A 122 -29.14 -14.98 -13.31
CA GLN A 122 -30.47 -14.41 -13.25
C GLN A 122 -30.58 -13.32 -12.18
N GLY A 123 -29.90 -13.48 -11.04
CA GLY A 123 -29.78 -12.50 -9.98
C GLY A 123 -29.09 -11.22 -10.45
N LEU A 124 -28.10 -11.35 -11.35
CA LEU A 124 -27.45 -10.20 -11.99
C LEU A 124 -28.30 -9.50 -13.05
N LYS A 125 -29.34 -10.16 -13.59
CA LYS A 125 -30.28 -9.56 -14.54
C LYS A 125 -31.40 -8.76 -13.88
N ARG A 126 -31.40 -8.64 -12.54
CA ARG A 126 -32.44 -7.93 -11.78
C ARG A 126 -31.92 -6.59 -11.25
N GLY A 127 -32.82 -5.60 -11.17
CA GLY A 127 -32.53 -4.30 -10.56
C GLY A 127 -31.40 -3.54 -11.24
N GLU A 128 -30.62 -2.80 -10.44
CA GLU A 128 -29.49 -1.97 -10.91
C GLU A 128 -28.34 -2.78 -11.52
N ALA A 129 -28.29 -4.09 -11.29
CA ALA A 129 -27.27 -4.97 -11.86
C ALA A 129 -27.46 -5.22 -13.36
N ALA A 130 -28.70 -5.13 -13.86
CA ALA A 130 -29.05 -5.57 -15.21
C ALA A 130 -28.27 -4.81 -16.30
N ASP A 131 -28.04 -3.52 -16.10
CA ASP A 131 -27.40 -2.65 -17.09
C ASP A 131 -25.86 -2.82 -17.13
N GLU A 132 -25.24 -3.12 -15.98
CA GLU A 132 -23.78 -3.16 -15.84
C GLU A 132 -23.20 -4.59 -15.79
N ALA A 133 -23.99 -5.58 -15.39
CA ALA A 133 -23.54 -6.97 -15.26
C ALA A 133 -22.95 -7.55 -16.56
N PRO A 134 -23.52 -7.32 -17.77
CA PRO A 134 -22.92 -7.81 -19.00
C PRO A 134 -21.48 -7.29 -19.22
N SER A 135 -21.26 -6.00 -18.92
CA SER A 135 -19.93 -5.37 -19.02
C SER A 135 -18.96 -5.92 -17.99
N MET A 136 -19.41 -6.12 -16.74
CA MET A 136 -18.61 -6.78 -15.69
C MET A 136 -18.22 -8.20 -16.09
N LEU A 137 -19.18 -8.97 -16.61
CA LEU A 137 -18.96 -10.34 -17.08
C LEU A 137 -18.01 -10.39 -18.29
N ALA A 138 -18.03 -9.38 -19.17
CA ALA A 138 -17.08 -9.31 -20.28
C ALA A 138 -15.65 -8.98 -19.84
N ASN A 139 -15.48 -8.14 -18.82
CA ASN A 139 -14.15 -7.75 -18.30
C ASN A 139 -13.48 -8.84 -17.45
N THR A 140 -14.25 -9.80 -16.93
CA THR A 140 -13.73 -10.93 -16.14
C THR A 140 -13.29 -12.07 -17.06
N LYS A 141 -11.97 -12.19 -17.30
CA LYS A 141 -11.39 -13.16 -18.27
C LYS A 141 -11.43 -14.62 -17.84
N VAL A 142 -11.38 -14.86 -16.53
CA VAL A 142 -11.37 -16.22 -15.97
C VAL A 142 -12.77 -16.50 -15.46
N LYS A 143 -13.36 -17.62 -15.87
CA LYS A 143 -14.63 -18.11 -15.32
C LYS A 143 -14.38 -19.44 -14.63
N TRP A 144 -14.67 -19.49 -13.35
CA TRP A 144 -14.71 -20.74 -12.60
C TRP A 144 -16.17 -21.13 -12.40
N VAL A 145 -16.60 -22.19 -13.04
CA VAL A 145 -17.98 -22.66 -13.01
C VAL A 145 -18.07 -23.87 -12.08
N LEU A 146 -18.91 -23.78 -11.05
CA LEU A 146 -19.17 -24.88 -10.13
C LEU A 146 -20.39 -25.69 -10.58
N ALA A 147 -20.75 -26.71 -9.80
CA ALA A 147 -21.92 -27.54 -10.04
C ALA A 147 -23.17 -26.69 -10.29
N LEU A 148 -23.91 -27.03 -11.35
CA LEU A 148 -25.13 -26.34 -11.77
C LEU A 148 -26.20 -27.36 -12.16
N GLU A 149 -27.40 -27.20 -11.59
CA GLU A 149 -28.56 -28.04 -11.89
C GLU A 149 -29.51 -27.42 -12.91
N ASP A 150 -29.54 -26.10 -12.97
CA ASP A 150 -30.49 -25.31 -13.75
C ASP A 150 -30.06 -25.21 -15.24
N PRO A 151 -30.90 -25.67 -16.20
CA PRO A 151 -30.62 -25.57 -17.63
C PRO A 151 -30.85 -24.17 -18.23
N GLU A 152 -31.30 -23.19 -17.45
CA GLU A 152 -31.69 -21.87 -17.97
C GLU A 152 -30.49 -20.94 -18.25
N ASP A 153 -30.65 -19.64 -17.98
CA ASP A 153 -29.77 -18.55 -18.38
C ASP A 153 -28.31 -18.75 -17.98
N THR A 154 -28.08 -19.33 -16.80
CA THR A 154 -26.73 -19.55 -16.27
C THR A 154 -25.99 -20.60 -17.12
N TYR A 155 -26.65 -21.73 -17.42
CA TYR A 155 -26.08 -22.75 -18.31
C TYR A 155 -25.86 -22.20 -19.71
N ASP A 156 -26.80 -21.42 -20.23
CA ASP A 156 -26.72 -20.87 -21.57
C ASP A 156 -25.53 -19.89 -21.73
N TYR A 157 -25.24 -19.13 -20.69
CA TYR A 157 -24.02 -18.32 -20.62
C TYR A 157 -22.75 -19.18 -20.57
N ILE A 158 -22.71 -20.20 -19.70
CA ILE A 158 -21.54 -21.09 -19.55
C ILE A 158 -21.22 -21.79 -20.87
N ARG A 159 -22.26 -22.30 -21.55
CA ARG A 159 -22.14 -22.95 -22.86
C ARG A 159 -21.57 -21.99 -23.90
N LYS A 160 -22.08 -20.76 -23.97
CA LYS A 160 -21.56 -19.72 -24.88
C LYS A 160 -20.13 -19.30 -24.54
N ALA A 161 -19.79 -19.22 -23.25
CA ALA A 161 -18.46 -18.86 -22.78
C ALA A 161 -17.42 -19.95 -23.03
N GLY A 162 -17.79 -21.22 -22.85
CA GLY A 162 -16.93 -22.37 -23.14
C GLY A 162 -16.73 -22.60 -24.64
N GLY A 163 -17.75 -22.26 -25.46
CA GLY A 163 -17.71 -22.39 -26.90
C GLY A 163 -17.88 -23.82 -27.38
N GLU A 164 -17.62 -24.02 -28.67
CA GLU A 164 -17.79 -25.30 -29.36
C GLU A 164 -16.44 -25.80 -29.89
N ALA A 165 -16.34 -27.11 -30.08
CA ALA A 165 -15.21 -27.76 -30.72
C ALA A 165 -15.70 -28.77 -31.76
N TYR A 166 -14.83 -29.06 -32.73
CA TYR A 166 -15.07 -30.09 -33.73
C TYR A 166 -14.59 -31.44 -33.19
N TYR A 167 -15.49 -32.40 -33.10
CA TYR A 167 -15.20 -33.77 -32.67
C TYR A 167 -15.36 -34.71 -33.86
N SER A 168 -14.40 -35.61 -34.04
CA SER A 168 -14.50 -36.71 -34.99
C SER A 168 -15.27 -37.84 -34.33
N VAL A 169 -16.48 -38.12 -34.82
CA VAL A 169 -17.35 -39.18 -34.32
C VAL A 169 -17.38 -40.32 -35.34
N LEU A 170 -17.21 -41.55 -34.88
CA LEU A 170 -17.39 -42.73 -35.71
C LEU A 170 -18.89 -42.91 -36.02
N SER A 171 -19.25 -42.92 -37.30
CA SER A 171 -20.65 -42.97 -37.75
C SER A 171 -21.38 -44.26 -37.37
N GLY A 172 -20.66 -45.36 -37.14
CA GLY A 172 -21.27 -46.62 -36.71
C GLY A 172 -20.34 -47.82 -36.85
N TYR A 173 -20.83 -48.96 -36.39
CA TYR A 173 -20.23 -50.28 -36.60
C TYR A 173 -21.21 -51.12 -37.41
N ASP A 174 -20.77 -51.63 -38.56
CA ASP A 174 -21.53 -52.62 -39.31
C ASP A 174 -21.30 -54.00 -38.68
N GLN A 175 -22.39 -54.69 -38.34
CA GLN A 175 -22.32 -56.05 -37.85
C GLN A 175 -22.33 -57.00 -39.04
N ASN A 176 -21.20 -57.64 -39.31
CA ASN A 176 -21.09 -58.60 -40.39
C ASN A 176 -21.82 -59.91 -40.02
N THR A 177 -22.26 -60.70 -41.01
CA THR A 177 -23.13 -61.88 -40.84
C THR A 177 -22.54 -62.98 -39.94
N GLY A 178 -21.25 -62.88 -39.57
CA GLY A 178 -20.55 -63.75 -38.60
C GLY A 178 -20.41 -63.19 -37.18
N GLY A 179 -21.08 -62.08 -36.83
CA GLY A 179 -21.08 -61.51 -35.47
C GLY A 179 -19.92 -60.58 -35.14
N ALA A 180 -19.00 -60.32 -36.08
CA ALA A 180 -17.93 -59.35 -35.92
C ALA A 180 -18.41 -57.92 -36.25
N TYR A 181 -18.14 -56.98 -35.35
CA TYR A 181 -18.40 -55.55 -35.56
C TYR A 181 -17.21 -54.92 -36.30
N GLN A 182 -17.45 -54.34 -37.47
CA GLN A 182 -16.46 -53.59 -38.23
C GLN A 182 -16.83 -52.10 -38.22
N ALA A 183 -15.91 -51.24 -37.76
CA ALA A 183 -16.12 -49.80 -37.78
C ALA A 183 -16.28 -49.31 -39.23
N GLN A 184 -17.29 -48.49 -39.50
CA GLN A 184 -17.41 -47.82 -40.80
C GLN A 184 -16.22 -46.88 -41.01
N GLY A 185 -15.61 -46.92 -42.18
CA GLY A 185 -14.43 -46.12 -42.53
C GLY A 185 -14.69 -44.62 -42.74
N ALA A 186 -15.93 -44.16 -42.53
CA ALA A 186 -16.30 -42.76 -42.60
C ALA A 186 -16.30 -42.16 -41.18
N ALA A 187 -15.38 -41.24 -40.93
CA ALA A 187 -15.40 -40.39 -39.74
C ALA A 187 -16.23 -39.14 -40.03
N ASN A 188 -17.25 -38.87 -39.22
CA ASN A 188 -18.06 -37.67 -39.33
C ASN A 188 -17.49 -36.59 -38.39
N ILE A 189 -17.29 -35.38 -38.89
CA ILE A 189 -16.84 -34.26 -38.07
C ILE A 189 -18.08 -33.49 -37.61
N GLU A 190 -18.36 -33.54 -36.31
CA GLU A 190 -19.51 -32.89 -35.69
C GLU A 190 -19.07 -31.72 -34.80
N ARG A 191 -19.79 -30.61 -34.87
CA ARG A 191 -19.60 -29.49 -33.94
C ARG A 191 -20.39 -29.78 -32.66
N ARG A 192 -19.71 -29.82 -31.52
CA ARG A 192 -20.34 -30.01 -30.19
C ARG A 192 -19.88 -28.95 -29.20
N ASN A 193 -20.70 -28.68 -28.20
CA ASN A 193 -20.32 -27.77 -27.11
C ASN A 193 -19.19 -28.40 -26.29
N LYS A 194 -18.24 -27.60 -25.80
CA LYS A 194 -17.16 -28.09 -24.93
C LYS A 194 -17.63 -28.42 -23.51
N ILE A 195 -18.78 -27.88 -23.10
CA ILE A 195 -19.39 -28.10 -21.79
C ILE A 195 -20.84 -28.50 -22.02
N GLU A 196 -21.22 -29.66 -21.49
CA GLU A 196 -22.61 -30.10 -21.43
C GLU A 196 -23.17 -30.00 -20.01
N LEU A 197 -24.49 -29.76 -19.88
CA LEU A 197 -25.15 -29.67 -18.58
C LEU A 197 -24.95 -30.94 -17.73
N GLY A 198 -24.93 -32.11 -18.38
CA GLY A 198 -24.70 -33.38 -17.71
C GLY A 198 -23.31 -33.50 -17.07
N GLU A 199 -22.32 -32.76 -17.54
CA GLU A 199 -20.99 -32.69 -16.91
C GLU A 199 -21.02 -31.79 -15.68
N LEU A 200 -21.70 -30.64 -15.77
CA LEU A 200 -21.84 -29.71 -14.66
C LEU A 200 -22.61 -30.30 -13.48
N LYS A 201 -23.63 -31.13 -13.74
CA LYS A 201 -24.40 -31.84 -12.69
C LYS A 201 -23.60 -32.92 -11.96
N LYS A 202 -22.53 -33.44 -12.58
CA LYS A 202 -21.70 -34.51 -11.99
C LYS A 202 -20.62 -33.98 -11.05
N LEU A 203 -20.34 -32.67 -11.10
CA LEU A 203 -19.30 -32.03 -10.30
C LEU A 203 -19.60 -32.16 -8.81
N GLN A 204 -18.59 -32.54 -8.03
CA GLN A 204 -18.67 -32.56 -6.58
C GLN A 204 -18.33 -31.20 -5.96
N ALA A 205 -18.54 -31.08 -4.64
CA ALA A 205 -18.18 -29.87 -3.91
C ALA A 205 -16.68 -29.55 -4.07
N GLY A 206 -16.38 -28.36 -4.59
CA GLY A 206 -15.01 -27.92 -4.87
C GLY A 206 -14.49 -28.29 -6.25
N GLU A 207 -15.20 -29.12 -7.02
CA GLU A 207 -14.89 -29.36 -8.43
C GLU A 207 -15.59 -28.34 -9.32
N GLY A 208 -14.94 -27.97 -10.42
CA GLY A 208 -15.44 -26.99 -11.35
C GLY A 208 -14.84 -27.12 -12.75
N MET A 209 -15.43 -26.38 -13.68
CA MET A 209 -14.87 -26.16 -15.02
C MET A 209 -14.25 -24.75 -15.07
N LEU A 210 -12.95 -24.70 -15.30
CA LEU A 210 -12.21 -23.47 -15.51
C LEU A 210 -12.23 -23.11 -17.00
N ILE A 211 -12.84 -21.98 -17.32
CA ILE A 211 -12.82 -21.38 -18.65
C ILE A 211 -11.81 -20.25 -18.63
N PHE A 212 -10.73 -20.41 -19.38
CA PHE A 212 -9.72 -19.38 -19.56
C PHE A 212 -9.38 -19.23 -21.05
N LYS A 213 -9.71 -18.06 -21.60
CA LYS A 213 -9.65 -17.81 -23.04
C LYS A 213 -10.49 -18.84 -23.79
N GLU A 214 -9.89 -19.66 -24.64
CA GLU A 214 -10.56 -20.72 -25.38
C GLU A 214 -10.53 -22.08 -24.64
N ALA A 215 -9.68 -22.23 -23.64
CA ALA A 215 -9.49 -23.50 -22.94
C ALA A 215 -10.60 -23.70 -21.89
N VAL A 216 -11.16 -24.91 -21.90
CA VAL A 216 -12.05 -25.41 -20.85
C VAL A 216 -11.33 -26.56 -20.17
N ILE A 217 -11.08 -26.43 -18.87
CA ILE A 217 -10.26 -27.35 -18.09
C ILE A 217 -11.05 -27.77 -16.84
N PRO A 218 -11.30 -29.07 -16.63
CA PRO A 218 -11.79 -29.57 -15.35
C PRO A 218 -10.75 -29.28 -14.26
N ALA A 219 -11.17 -28.68 -13.15
CA ALA A 219 -10.28 -28.26 -12.09
C ALA A 219 -10.92 -28.46 -10.72
N SER A 220 -10.10 -28.77 -9.72
CA SER A 220 -10.51 -28.91 -8.33
C SER A 220 -9.91 -27.77 -7.50
N SER A 221 -10.71 -27.22 -6.59
CA SER A 221 -10.25 -26.17 -5.69
C SER A 221 -9.31 -26.72 -4.62
N PHE A 222 -8.43 -25.86 -4.14
CA PHE A 222 -7.60 -26.18 -2.98
C PHE A 222 -8.47 -26.28 -1.73
N TYR A 223 -8.48 -27.46 -1.10
CA TYR A 223 -9.25 -27.71 0.11
C TYR A 223 -8.33 -27.71 1.33
N ILE A 224 -8.63 -26.82 2.28
CA ILE A 224 -8.04 -26.84 3.62
C ILE A 224 -9.00 -27.60 4.54
N PRO A 225 -8.56 -28.63 5.28
CA PRO A 225 -9.42 -29.30 6.24
C PRO A 225 -9.70 -28.44 7.50
N ASP A 226 -10.82 -28.70 8.18
CA ASP A 226 -11.34 -27.82 9.24
C ASP A 226 -10.50 -27.79 10.53
N ASP A 227 -9.79 -28.87 10.83
CA ASP A 227 -8.79 -28.97 11.90
C ASP A 227 -7.63 -27.98 11.74
N HIS A 228 -7.31 -27.60 10.49
CA HIS A 228 -6.32 -26.55 10.20
C HIS A 228 -6.91 -25.14 10.29
N LYS A 229 -8.23 -24.98 10.11
CA LYS A 229 -8.91 -23.66 10.16
C LYS A 229 -9.35 -23.28 11.57
N LYS A 230 -9.73 -24.27 12.37
CA LYS A 230 -10.40 -24.08 13.66
C LYS A 230 -9.52 -24.63 14.76
N THR A 231 -9.21 -23.78 15.71
CA THR A 231 -8.48 -24.16 16.92
C THR A 231 -9.44 -24.31 18.09
N SER A 232 -9.35 -25.43 18.79
CA SER A 232 -10.06 -25.65 20.06
C SER A 232 -9.37 -24.98 21.25
N LYS A 233 -8.16 -24.42 21.05
CA LYS A 233 -7.30 -23.89 22.12
C LYS A 233 -7.29 -22.37 22.19
N LEU A 234 -7.41 -21.68 21.07
CA LEU A 234 -7.31 -20.22 21.01
C LEU A 234 -8.70 -19.60 20.81
N SER A 235 -8.97 -18.51 21.53
CA SER A 235 -10.15 -17.69 21.29
C SER A 235 -9.90 -16.77 20.10
N ALA A 236 -10.80 -16.74 19.12
CA ALA A 236 -10.78 -15.71 18.09
C ALA A 236 -10.99 -14.33 18.73
N ARG A 237 -10.07 -13.40 18.47
CA ARG A 237 -10.14 -12.01 18.96
C ARG A 237 -9.94 -11.08 17.78
N ILE A 238 -10.73 -10.02 17.73
CA ILE A 238 -10.55 -8.92 16.80
C ILE A 238 -9.54 -7.93 17.37
N ASN A 239 -8.75 -7.29 16.50
CA ASN A 239 -7.88 -6.19 16.88
C ASN A 239 -8.74 -5.02 17.38
N ARG A 240 -8.23 -4.30 18.38
CA ARG A 240 -8.85 -3.07 18.90
C ARG A 240 -7.76 -2.01 18.97
N PHE A 241 -7.96 -0.88 18.33
CA PHE A 241 -6.96 0.17 18.24
C PHE A 241 -7.30 1.31 19.20
N LEU A 242 -6.26 2.05 19.59
CA LEU A 242 -6.44 3.26 20.39
C LEU A 242 -6.79 4.43 19.48
N GLN A 243 -7.85 5.15 19.81
CA GLN A 243 -8.21 6.39 19.12
C GLN A 243 -7.25 7.49 19.58
N VAL A 244 -6.24 7.77 18.76
CA VAL A 244 -5.26 8.84 19.02
C VAL A 244 -5.63 10.05 18.18
N GLU A 245 -6.00 11.15 18.85
CA GLU A 245 -6.27 12.43 18.21
C GLU A 245 -4.97 13.10 17.75
N ARG A 246 -5.01 13.77 16.60
CA ARG A 246 -3.87 14.60 16.17
C ARG A 246 -3.66 15.73 17.17
N PRO A 247 -2.41 16.02 17.57
CA PRO A 247 -2.14 17.08 18.53
C PRO A 247 -2.58 18.43 17.97
N GLU A 248 -3.44 19.13 18.72
CA GLU A 248 -3.83 20.50 18.43
C GLU A 248 -2.86 21.44 19.12
N PHE A 249 -2.45 22.53 18.45
CA PHE A 249 -1.50 23.48 19.01
C PHE A 249 -1.95 24.04 20.37
N SER A 250 -3.26 24.24 20.55
CA SER A 250 -3.87 24.67 21.82
C SER A 250 -3.64 23.71 23.00
N ARG A 251 -3.38 22.43 22.72
CA ARG A 251 -3.15 21.39 23.72
C ARG A 251 -1.68 21.07 23.94
N LEU A 252 -0.79 21.69 23.17
CA LEU A 252 0.64 21.55 23.35
C LEU A 252 1.09 22.36 24.60
N PRO A 253 2.20 21.97 25.24
CA PRO A 253 2.76 22.76 26.34
C PRO A 253 3.07 24.19 25.89
N GLN A 254 3.10 25.14 26.83
CA GLN A 254 3.40 26.54 26.53
C GLN A 254 4.76 26.76 25.83
N SER A 255 5.69 25.82 25.97
CA SER A 255 6.97 25.81 25.28
C SER A 255 6.87 25.45 23.79
N ALA A 256 5.71 25.02 23.30
CA ALA A 256 5.52 24.68 21.91
C ALA A 256 5.36 25.96 21.08
N GLU A 257 6.35 26.23 20.24
CA GLU A 257 6.29 27.34 19.30
C GLU A 257 5.77 26.88 17.95
N ARG A 258 4.85 27.65 17.38
CA ARG A 258 4.38 27.39 16.01
C ARG A 258 5.46 27.88 15.05
N ILE A 259 6.16 26.93 14.45
CA ILE A 259 7.17 27.22 13.44
C ILE A 259 6.53 28.03 12.29
N SER A 260 7.11 29.20 12.02
CA SER A 260 6.69 30.11 10.95
C SER A 260 6.92 29.47 9.57
N LYS A 261 5.92 29.56 8.67
CA LYS A 261 6.04 29.11 7.27
C LYS A 261 6.96 30.00 6.41
N GLN A 262 7.49 31.10 6.96
CA GLN A 262 8.41 31.97 6.22
C GLN A 262 9.81 31.39 6.11
N ASP A 263 10.15 30.38 6.93
CA ASP A 263 11.51 29.87 7.06
C ASP A 263 11.61 28.37 6.72
N THR A 264 10.89 27.95 5.67
CA THR A 264 10.80 26.53 5.27
C THR A 264 12.17 25.90 5.04
N HIS A 265 13.15 26.66 4.52
CA HIS A 265 14.51 26.19 4.29
C HIS A 265 15.25 25.83 5.58
N SER A 266 15.18 26.68 6.61
CA SER A 266 15.83 26.44 7.89
C SER A 266 15.20 25.23 8.60
N VAL A 267 13.89 25.08 8.48
CA VAL A 267 13.12 23.96 9.05
C VAL A 267 13.46 22.65 8.37
N ASP A 268 13.52 22.63 7.02
CA ASP A 268 13.89 21.43 6.27
C ASP A 268 15.33 21.00 6.55
N TYR A 269 16.25 21.94 6.70
CA TYR A 269 17.64 21.67 7.08
C TYR A 269 17.75 21.03 8.46
N ILE A 270 17.13 21.64 9.49
CA ILE A 270 17.14 21.11 10.87
C ILE A 270 16.44 19.74 10.92
N ALA A 271 15.29 19.60 10.26
CA ALA A 271 14.56 18.34 10.22
C ALA A 271 15.33 17.24 9.48
N ALA A 272 16.08 17.58 8.42
CA ALA A 272 16.94 16.65 7.70
C ALA A 272 18.11 16.18 8.59
N GLN A 273 18.79 17.10 9.28
CA GLN A 273 19.88 16.75 10.21
C GLN A 273 19.39 15.85 11.35
N LEU A 274 18.23 16.15 11.95
CA LEU A 274 17.64 15.33 13.01
C LEU A 274 17.26 13.92 12.52
N ARG A 275 16.71 13.79 11.31
CA ARG A 275 16.40 12.48 10.70
C ARG A 275 17.65 11.66 10.41
N ARG A 276 18.76 12.33 10.05
CA ARG A 276 20.04 11.68 9.72
C ARG A 276 20.94 11.46 10.94
N VAL A 277 20.59 12.01 12.10
CA VAL A 277 21.42 11.97 13.33
C VAL A 277 22.79 12.61 13.08
N GLU A 278 22.83 13.64 12.23
CA GLU A 278 24.05 14.39 11.93
C GLU A 278 24.25 15.50 12.96
N LYS A 279 25.50 15.70 13.41
CA LYS A 279 25.84 16.84 14.26
C LYS A 279 25.83 18.12 13.43
N PRO A 280 25.26 19.24 13.92
CA PRO A 280 25.35 20.51 13.23
C PRO A 280 26.82 20.91 13.07
N TYR A 281 27.22 21.24 11.83
CA TYR A 281 28.53 21.80 11.56
C TYR A 281 28.52 23.30 11.88
N TYR A 282 29.41 23.71 12.77
CA TYR A 282 29.72 25.12 13.01
C TYR A 282 31.19 25.32 12.65
N PRO A 283 31.53 26.24 11.73
CA PRO A 283 32.91 26.49 11.37
C PRO A 283 33.68 26.98 12.61
N ALA A 284 34.93 26.55 12.75
CA ALA A 284 35.82 27.18 13.71
C ALA A 284 35.97 28.66 13.31
N LEU A 285 35.90 29.56 14.28
CA LEU A 285 36.04 31.00 14.03
C LEU A 285 37.37 31.46 14.61
N ASP A 286 38.12 32.23 13.83
CA ASP A 286 39.23 33.04 14.34
C ASP A 286 38.62 34.37 14.86
N ASP A 287 38.42 34.43 16.17
CA ASP A 287 37.86 35.57 16.88
C ASP A 287 38.89 36.13 17.88
N PRO A 288 39.64 37.20 17.50
CA PRO A 288 40.69 37.78 18.35
C PRO A 288 40.15 38.38 19.65
N ILE A 289 38.86 38.73 19.71
CA ILE A 289 38.22 39.27 20.91
C ILE A 289 37.93 38.13 21.87
N LEU A 290 37.26 37.08 21.39
CA LEU A 290 36.96 35.89 22.19
C LEU A 290 38.24 35.22 22.69
N ASP A 291 39.27 35.09 21.84
CA ASP A 291 40.55 34.51 22.20
C ASP A 291 41.22 35.28 23.36
N GLN A 292 41.19 36.61 23.31
CA GLN A 292 41.75 37.44 24.37
C GLN A 292 40.96 37.32 25.68
N VAL A 293 39.63 37.21 25.59
CA VAL A 293 38.75 36.99 26.75
C VAL A 293 39.00 35.62 27.37
N VAL A 294 39.10 34.57 26.56
CA VAL A 294 39.39 33.20 27.00
C VAL A 294 40.79 33.11 27.62
N ALA A 295 41.80 33.75 27.01
CA ALA A 295 43.15 33.82 27.56
C ALA A 295 43.17 34.53 28.92
N THR A 296 42.42 35.63 29.06
CA THR A 296 42.29 36.36 30.33
C THR A 296 41.56 35.51 31.37
N ALA A 297 40.50 34.81 31.00
CA ALA A 297 39.78 33.89 31.89
C ALA A 297 40.69 32.76 32.39
N ARG A 298 41.42 32.10 31.48
CA ARG A 298 42.40 31.05 31.83
C ARG A 298 43.51 31.59 32.74
N HIS A 299 43.98 32.81 32.50
CA HIS A 299 44.97 33.42 33.37
C HIS A 299 44.40 33.66 34.78
N LEU A 300 43.18 34.19 34.89
CA LEU A 300 42.51 34.38 36.17
C LEU A 300 42.30 33.05 36.91
N ASP A 301 42.01 31.96 36.19
CA ASP A 301 41.89 30.60 36.76
C ASP A 301 43.23 30.02 37.24
N SER A 302 44.35 30.46 36.66
CA SER A 302 45.69 30.03 37.08
C SER A 302 46.19 30.69 38.36
N ILE A 303 45.54 31.76 38.83
CA ILE A 303 45.94 32.50 40.03
C ILE A 303 45.50 31.74 41.29
N GLN A 304 46.45 31.14 42.00
CA GLN A 304 46.18 30.42 43.26
C GLN A 304 46.38 31.29 44.52
N ARG A 305 46.91 32.51 44.37
CA ARG A 305 47.37 33.35 45.48
C ARG A 305 46.23 34.08 46.21
N PHE A 306 45.14 34.36 45.52
CA PHE A 306 43.96 35.04 46.05
C PHE A 306 42.75 34.67 45.21
N ASP A 307 41.58 34.69 45.83
CA ASP A 307 40.31 34.49 45.12
C ASP A 307 39.91 35.78 44.41
N VAL A 308 39.42 35.66 43.17
CA VAL A 308 38.96 36.80 42.37
C VAL A 308 37.42 36.78 42.36
N PRO A 309 36.75 37.71 43.07
CA PRO A 309 35.29 37.78 43.08
C PRO A 309 34.72 37.91 41.66
N ALA A 310 33.53 37.35 41.44
CA ALA A 310 32.86 37.35 40.13
C ALA A 310 32.74 38.75 39.51
N GLU A 311 32.52 39.79 40.31
CA GLU A 311 32.45 41.19 39.86
C GLU A 311 33.79 41.68 39.29
N GLN A 312 34.89 41.43 40.00
CA GLN A 312 36.24 41.82 39.55
C GLN A 312 36.66 41.02 38.33
N ARG A 313 36.28 39.74 38.29
CA ARG A 313 36.49 38.87 37.14
C ARG A 313 35.75 39.40 35.91
N GLY A 314 34.49 39.79 36.06
CA GLY A 314 33.69 40.41 35.00
C GLY A 314 34.31 41.71 34.47
N ILE A 315 34.79 42.58 35.36
CA ILE A 315 35.50 43.81 34.97
C ILE A 315 36.77 43.50 34.16
N ALA A 316 37.57 42.52 34.60
CA ALA A 316 38.79 42.14 33.90
C ALA A 316 38.52 41.57 32.50
N LEU A 317 37.53 40.69 32.37
CA LEU A 317 37.11 40.13 31.08
C LEU A 317 36.54 41.20 30.14
N PHE A 318 35.74 42.13 30.66
CA PHE A 318 35.21 43.25 29.87
C PHE A 318 36.31 44.19 29.38
N GLN A 319 37.29 44.51 30.24
CA GLN A 319 38.44 45.33 29.85
C GLN A 319 39.31 44.62 28.80
N ALA A 320 39.50 43.30 28.93
CA ALA A 320 40.20 42.48 27.94
C ALA A 320 39.48 42.51 26.57
N ALA A 321 38.15 42.30 26.57
CA ALA A 321 37.33 42.39 25.37
C ALA A 321 37.41 43.78 24.71
N ARG A 322 37.28 44.86 25.49
CA ARG A 322 37.36 46.24 24.96
C ARG A 322 38.72 46.55 24.37
N LYS A 323 39.80 46.08 25.00
CA LYS A 323 41.16 46.25 24.50
C LYS A 323 41.38 45.49 23.20
N ALA A 324 40.87 44.25 23.11
CA ALA A 324 40.95 43.43 21.91
C ALA A 324 40.12 44.02 20.76
N LEU A 325 38.93 44.55 21.05
CA LEU A 325 38.07 45.22 20.07
C LEU A 325 38.79 46.41 19.44
N HIS A 326 39.36 47.31 20.24
CA HIS A 326 40.12 48.45 19.72
C HIS A 326 41.37 48.03 18.92
N ALA A 327 42.01 46.93 19.32
CA ALA A 327 43.13 46.37 18.55
C ALA A 327 42.66 45.79 17.20
N ALA A 328 41.53 45.10 17.17
CA ALA A 328 40.93 44.57 15.95
C ALA A 328 40.46 45.69 15.01
N GLU A 329 39.83 46.75 15.54
CA GLU A 329 39.48 47.96 14.79
C GLU A 329 40.71 48.63 14.18
N ALA A 330 41.81 48.75 14.94
CA ALA A 330 43.07 49.31 14.47
C ALA A 330 43.74 48.45 13.39
N GLN A 331 43.48 47.14 13.37
CA GLN A 331 43.93 46.20 12.34
C GLN A 331 43.00 46.19 11.10
N GLY A 332 41.95 47.00 11.09
CA GLY A 332 41.02 47.11 9.96
C GLY A 332 39.99 45.99 9.86
N LEU A 333 39.82 45.16 10.90
CA LEU A 333 38.70 44.22 10.97
C LEU A 333 37.39 45.00 11.08
N THR A 334 36.42 44.67 10.23
CA THR A 334 35.11 45.34 10.17
C THR A 334 33.99 44.29 10.11
N GLY A 335 32.78 44.66 10.52
CA GLY A 335 31.64 43.73 10.57
C GLY A 335 31.57 42.98 11.89
N TYR A 336 31.61 41.65 11.85
CA TYR A 336 31.43 40.80 13.04
C TYR A 336 32.71 40.57 13.85
N PHE A 337 33.85 41.15 13.44
CA PHE A 337 35.17 41.05 14.09
C PHE A 337 35.74 39.63 14.26
N HIS A 338 35.13 38.63 13.63
CA HIS A 338 35.63 37.26 13.51
C HIS A 338 35.58 36.82 12.04
N GLN A 339 36.41 35.84 11.69
CA GLN A 339 36.39 35.21 10.37
C GLN A 339 36.28 33.69 10.56
N PRO A 340 35.59 32.97 9.66
CA PRO A 340 35.71 31.52 9.65
C PRO A 340 37.17 31.17 9.43
N LYS A 341 37.72 30.40 10.36
CA LYS A 341 39.01 29.79 10.18
C LYS A 341 38.90 28.92 8.93
N PRO A 342 39.73 29.12 7.90
CA PRO A 342 39.73 28.20 6.78
C PRO A 342 40.03 26.82 7.36
N ASP A 343 39.08 25.89 7.21
CA ASP A 343 39.37 24.49 7.49
C ASP A 343 40.64 24.16 6.69
N LEU A 344 41.63 23.55 7.36
CA LEU A 344 42.75 22.92 6.64
C LEU A 344 42.11 22.07 5.53
N GLU A 345 42.55 22.24 4.29
CA GLU A 345 42.03 21.43 3.19
C GLU A 345 42.11 19.95 3.61
N PRO A 346 41.17 19.08 3.19
CA PRO A 346 41.16 17.67 3.59
C PRO A 346 42.50 16.94 3.39
N GLU A 347 43.36 17.46 2.50
CA GLU A 347 44.72 16.97 2.24
C GLU A 347 45.69 17.15 3.43
N GLU A 348 45.52 18.12 4.33
CA GLU A 348 46.42 18.33 5.47
C GLU A 348 45.99 17.60 6.76
N MET A 349 44.82 16.96 6.78
CA MET A 349 44.40 16.04 7.87
C MET A 349 44.89 14.61 7.67
N LEU A 350 45.35 14.26 6.47
CA LEU A 350 46.15 13.07 6.23
C LEU A 350 47.60 13.50 6.46
N GLY A 351 48.21 12.99 7.53
CA GLY A 351 49.65 13.11 7.71
C GLY A 351 50.38 12.59 6.47
N ASP A 352 51.62 13.07 6.28
CA ASP A 352 52.58 12.67 5.26
C ASP A 352 52.99 11.19 5.38
N ASP A 353 52.03 10.28 5.26
CA ASP A 353 52.21 8.84 5.18
C ASP A 353 51.71 8.41 3.79
N GLY A 354 52.55 8.66 2.79
CA GLY A 354 52.47 8.04 1.48
C GLY A 354 52.79 6.55 1.56
N GLU A 355 51.91 5.75 2.16
CA GLU A 355 51.85 4.31 1.91
C GLU A 355 50.60 4.01 1.09
N ASP A 356 50.85 3.60 -0.16
CA ASP A 356 49.85 3.08 -1.09
C ASP A 356 48.94 2.05 -0.40
N PHE A 357 47.64 2.34 -0.32
CA PHE A 357 46.64 1.34 0.00
C PHE A 357 46.50 0.37 -1.18
N GLU A 358 47.44 -0.59 -1.31
CA GLU A 358 47.19 -1.81 -2.07
C GLU A 358 46.11 -2.60 -1.33
N ILE A 359 44.95 -2.73 -1.97
CA ILE A 359 43.87 -3.61 -1.52
C ILE A 359 44.41 -5.05 -1.62
N PRO A 360 44.46 -5.82 -0.52
CA PRO A 360 44.97 -7.18 -0.55
C PRO A 360 44.16 -8.08 -1.50
N GLU A 361 44.84 -8.86 -2.35
CA GLU A 361 44.20 -9.75 -3.36
C GLU A 361 43.29 -10.83 -2.74
N ASP A 362 43.42 -11.12 -1.45
CA ASP A 362 42.54 -12.00 -0.67
C ASP A 362 41.17 -11.39 -0.35
N ALA A 363 40.93 -10.12 -0.72
CA ALA A 363 39.60 -9.51 -0.65
C ALA A 363 38.66 -9.92 -1.81
N TYR A 364 39.17 -10.66 -2.80
CA TYR A 364 38.42 -11.10 -3.98
C TYR A 364 38.15 -12.62 -4.06
N ASP A 365 38.51 -13.40 -3.04
CA ASP A 365 38.16 -14.83 -2.92
C ASP A 365 36.91 -15.08 -2.07
#